data_AF-A0A848SEL7-F1
#
_entry.id   AF-A0A848SEL7-F1
#
_cell.length_a   1.000
_cell.length_b   1.000
_cell.length_c   1.000
_cell.angle_alpha   90.00
_cell.angle_beta   90.00
_cell.angle_gamma   90.00
#
_symmetry.space_group_name_H-M   'P 1'
#
loop_
_entity.id
_entity.type
_entity.pdbx_description
1 polymer ?
#
loop_
_entity_poly.entity_id
_entity_poly.type
_entity_poly.pdbx_seq_one_letter_code
_entity_poly.pdbx_strand_id
1 'polypeptide(L)' 'MYDRKFFSTQLGKAAIASIAMMTAFVALSSQITVTTPMPLVASIQHVEIA' A
#
# COMPACT_ATOMS: atom_id res chain seq x y z
N MET A 1 26.11 -2.86 12.37
CA MET A 1 24.68 -2.68 12.68
C MET A 1 23.74 -3.46 11.75
N TYR A 2 24.25 -4.41 10.95
CA TYR A 2 23.44 -5.36 10.19
C TYR A 2 24.05 -6.74 10.45
N ASP A 3 23.64 -7.38 11.54
CA ASP A 3 24.15 -8.70 11.86
C ASP A 3 23.22 -9.74 11.24
N ARG A 4 23.68 -10.42 10.20
CA ARG A 4 22.91 -11.47 9.52
C ARG A 4 22.50 -12.60 10.47
N LYS A 5 23.19 -12.78 11.62
CA LYS A 5 22.80 -13.77 12.63
C LYS A 5 21.49 -13.39 13.32
N PHE A 6 21.11 -12.11 13.36
CA PHE A 6 19.82 -11.67 13.90
C PHE A 6 18.67 -12.38 13.18
N PHE A 7 18.73 -12.49 11.85
CA PHE A 7 17.72 -13.18 11.05
C PHE A 7 17.66 -14.70 11.27
N SER A 8 18.71 -15.29 11.85
CA SER A 8 18.73 -16.70 12.24
C SER A 8 18.07 -16.95 13.60
N THR A 9 17.87 -15.91 14.41
CA THR A 9 17.17 -16.03 15.70
C THR A 9 15.67 -16.21 15.48
N GLN A 10 14.96 -16.77 16.47
CA GLN A 10 13.50 -16.93 16.40
C GLN A 10 12.79 -15.58 16.18
N LEU A 11 13.28 -14.51 16.82
CA LEU A 11 12.74 -13.16 16.66
C LEU A 11 12.97 -12.63 15.24
N GLY A 12 14.18 -12.80 14.69
CA GLY A 12 14.48 -12.39 13.32
C GLY A 12 13.70 -13.18 12.27
N LYS A 13 13.47 -14.47 12.49
CA LYS A 13 12.60 -15.30 11.63
C LYS A 13 11.15 -14.83 11.66
N ALA A 14 10.62 -14.50 12.85
CA ALA A 14 9.27 -13.95 12.98
C ALA A 14 9.14 -12.58 12.29
N ALA A 15 10.15 -11.72 12.41
CA ALA A 15 10.19 -10.43 11.74
C ALA A 15 10.20 -10.59 10.20
N ILE A 16 11.06 -11.46 9.66
CA ILE A 16 11.10 -11.76 8.22
C ILE A 16 9.77 -12.34 7.75
N ALA A 17 9.15 -13.25 8.52
CA ALA A 17 7.85 -13.83 8.16
C ALA A 17 6.74 -12.77 8.09
N SER A 18 6.72 -11.81 9.02
CA SER A 18 5.77 -10.69 9.00
C SER A 18 5.97 -9.79 7.78
N ILE A 19 7.22 -9.42 7.49
CA ILE A 19 7.56 -8.62 6.31
C ILE A 19 7.17 -9.38 5.04
N ALA A 20 7.49 -10.67 4.95
CA ALA A 20 7.13 -11.51 3.82
C ALA A 20 5.61 -11.56 3.62
N MET A 21 4.82 -11.79 4.67
CA MET A 21 3.36 -11.74 4.61
C MET A 21 2.85 -10.39 4.12
N MET A 22 3.37 -9.29 4.67
CA MET A 22 2.96 -7.94 4.25
C MET A 22 3.27 -7.70 2.77
N THR A 23 4.46 -8.08 2.30
CA THR A 23 4.84 -7.94 0.88
C THR A 23 4.01 -8.82 -0.04
N ALA A 24 3.71 -10.06 0.37
CA ALA A 24 2.87 -10.97 -0.39
C ALA A 24 1.43 -10.44 -0.49
N PHE A 25 0.89 -9.94 0.63
CA PHE A 25 -0.42 -9.30 0.65
C PHE A 25 -0.46 -8.08 -0.26
N VAL A 26 0.50 -7.16 -0.14
CA VAL A 26 0.57 -5.95 -1.00
C VAL A 26 0.69 -6.31 -2.47
N ALA A 27 1.56 -7.26 -2.83
CA ALA A 27 1.72 -7.69 -4.22
C ALA A 27 0.45 -8.34 -4.78
N LEU A 28 -0.25 -9.14 -3.98
CA LEU A 28 -1.54 -9.72 -4.35
C LEU A 28 -2.63 -8.65 -4.46
N SER A 29 -2.71 -7.74 -3.49
CA SER A 29 -3.67 -6.62 -3.49
C SER A 29 -3.41 -5.62 -4.61
N SER A 30 -2.16 -5.43 -5.06
CA SER A 30 -1.85 -4.53 -6.17
C SER A 30 -2.40 -5.02 -7.51
N GLN A 31 -2.78 -6.30 -7.64
CA GLN A 31 -3.50 -6.82 -8.81
C GLN A 31 -4.98 -6.43 -8.81
N ILE A 32 -5.50 -5.98 -7.67
CA ILE A 32 -6.82 -5.36 -7.60
C ILE A 32 -6.63 -3.97 -8.17
N THR A 33 -6.97 -3.81 -9.45
CA THR A 33 -7.15 -2.51 -10.08
C THR A 33 -8.10 -1.71 -9.19
N VAL A 34 -7.56 -0.84 -8.36
CA VAL A 34 -8.33 0.22 -7.71
C VAL A 34 -8.85 1.03 -8.89
N THR A 35 -10.12 0.84 -9.25
CA THR A 35 -10.81 1.77 -10.13
C THR A 35 -10.71 3.11 -9.44
N THR A 36 -9.78 3.94 -9.88
CA THR A 36 -9.60 5.30 -9.38
C THR A 36 -10.99 5.92 -9.37
N PRO A 37 -11.53 6.34 -8.21
CA PRO A 37 -12.82 6.99 -8.20
C PRO A 37 -12.69 8.18 -9.14
N MET A 38 -13.42 8.13 -10.26
CA MET A 38 -13.44 9.21 -11.23
C MET A 38 -13.84 10.45 -10.42
N PRO A 39 -13.01 11.49 -10.34
CA PRO A 39 -13.39 12.70 -9.65
C PRO A 39 -14.69 13.15 -10.31
N LEU A 40 -15.78 13.17 -9.55
CA LEU A 40 -17.01 13.81 -9.99
C LEU A 40 -16.66 15.27 -10.16
N VAL A 41 -16.31 15.67 -11.38
CA VAL A 41 -16.15 17.06 -11.77
C VAL A 41 -17.55 17.65 -11.62
N ALA A 42 -17.85 18.17 -10.43
CA ALA A 42 -19.01 18.99 -10.23
C ALA A 42 -18.84 20.18 -11.17
N SER A 43 -19.64 20.22 -12.25
CA SER A 43 -19.75 21.37 -13.11
C SER A 43 -20.41 22.48 -12.30
N ILE A 44 -19.63 23.19 -11.50
CA ILE A 44 -20.09 24.42 -10.86
C ILE A 44 -20.32 25.39 -12.01
N GLN A 45 -21.58 25.57 -12.41
CA GLN A 45 -21.93 26.62 -13.36
C GLN A 45 -21.56 27.95 -12.71
N HIS A 46 -20.49 28.55 -13.20
CA HIS A 46 -20.12 29.92 -12.88
C HIS A 46 -21.20 30.83 -13.47
N VAL A 47 -22.23 31.15 -12.67
CA VAL A 47 -23.21 32.17 -13.02
C VAL A 47 -22.54 33.51 -12.76
N GLU A 48 -22.12 34.16 -13.85
CA GLU A 48 -21.64 35.53 -13.83
C GLU A 48 -22.84 36.44 -13.66
N ILE A 49 -22.98 37.07 -12.50
CA ILE A 49 -23.97 38.11 -12.27
C ILE A 49 -23.40 39.39 -12.89
N ALA A 50 -23.94 39.76 -14.06
CA ALA A 50 -23.72 41.04 -14.72
C ALA A 50 -24.61 42.13 -14.11
#